data_AF-A0A317LNI3-F1
#
_entry.id   AF-A0A317LNI3-F1
#
_cell.length_a   1.000
_cell.length_b   1.000
_cell.length_c   1.000
_cell.angle_alpha   90.00
_cell.angle_beta   90.00
_cell.angle_gamma   90.00
#
_symmetry.space_group_name_H-M   'P 1'
#
loop_
_entity.id
_entity.type
_entity.pdbx_description
1 polymer ?
#
loop_
_entity_poly.entity_id
_entity_poly.type
_entity_poly.pdbx_seq_one_letter_code
_entity_poly.pdbx_strand_id
1 'polypeptide(L)'
;MPHELKESLPLNLIGTVDYQAFISMWLCALNDNNGENDLSNYFKKNCEPTTAILFNLDAIKYLVSSEGVVAIKAKFCIDNRDKASPTFNIILFGVDNNGRATSAYYLGTPTTNSYSTLAEIQEFPHSTIPSALAASWIKNWLHNKTYIVNEKFSTVYGYLEGYTFEMMDFLDAVFDEPLKSNALCVHLALHEFYKPGIADINDKTFTFGLVLQGIENPENKFTPFNSDNLYYDISAPSPPY
;
A
#
# COMPACT_ATOMS: atom_id res chain seq x y z
N MET A 1 30.69 22.04 0.63
CA MET A 1 30.65 20.74 -0.08
C MET A 1 29.41 20.73 -0.95
N PRO A 2 29.47 20.36 -2.23
CA PRO A 2 28.26 20.21 -3.03
C PRO A 2 27.49 19.00 -2.49
N HIS A 3 26.23 19.20 -2.13
CA HIS A 3 25.32 18.08 -1.88
C HIS A 3 25.21 17.29 -3.18
N GLU A 4 25.69 16.05 -3.19
CA GLU A 4 25.33 15.09 -4.22
C GLU A 4 23.80 15.05 -4.29
N LEU A 5 23.24 15.39 -5.45
CA LEU A 5 21.84 15.20 -5.76
C LEU A 5 21.57 13.70 -5.66
N LYS A 6 21.06 13.27 -4.50
CA LYS A 6 20.55 11.90 -4.32
C LYS A 6 19.57 11.62 -5.45
N GLU A 7 19.80 10.56 -6.21
CA GLU A 7 18.94 10.16 -7.32
C GLU A 7 17.50 10.00 -6.80
N SER A 8 16.62 10.90 -7.22
CA SER A 8 15.19 10.79 -6.91
C SER A 8 14.60 9.60 -7.65
N LEU A 9 13.75 8.81 -6.99
CA LEU A 9 13.00 7.72 -7.64
C LEU A 9 12.37 8.20 -8.96
N PRO A 10 12.37 7.42 -10.05
CA PRO A 10 11.82 7.88 -11.31
C PRO A 10 10.30 8.12 -11.19
N LEU A 11 9.82 9.18 -11.84
CA LEU A 11 8.39 9.43 -11.99
C LEU A 11 7.80 8.39 -12.96
N ASN A 12 6.89 7.54 -12.47
CA ASN A 12 6.31 6.44 -13.24
C ASN A 12 4.84 6.72 -13.56
N LEU A 13 4.60 7.34 -14.71
CA LEU A 13 3.27 7.66 -15.23
C LEU A 13 2.81 6.58 -16.21
N ILE A 14 1.52 6.26 -16.17
CA ILE A 14 0.90 5.30 -17.10
C ILE A 14 -0.31 5.90 -17.81
N GLY A 15 -0.58 5.41 -19.02
CA GLY A 15 -1.76 5.80 -19.78
C GLY A 15 -3.03 5.10 -19.31
N THR A 16 -4.19 5.58 -19.77
CA THR A 16 -5.49 4.96 -19.45
C THR A 16 -5.57 3.50 -19.92
N VAL A 17 -4.95 3.17 -21.06
CA VAL A 17 -4.92 1.79 -21.58
C VAL A 17 -4.18 0.87 -20.63
N ASP A 18 -3.00 1.28 -20.15
CA ASP A 18 -2.20 0.51 -19.20
C ASP A 18 -2.92 0.38 -17.85
N TYR A 19 -3.52 1.47 -17.37
CA TYR A 19 -4.36 1.45 -16.17
C TYR A 19 -5.45 0.36 -16.27
N GLN A 20 -6.24 0.37 -17.34
CA GLN A 20 -7.30 -0.63 -17.52
C GLN A 20 -6.75 -2.05 -17.62
N ALA A 21 -5.62 -2.24 -18.31
CA ALA A 21 -4.98 -3.54 -18.46
C ALA A 21 -4.49 -4.09 -17.12
N PHE A 22 -3.77 -3.29 -16.33
CA PHE A 22 -3.20 -3.73 -15.05
C PHE A 22 -4.27 -4.00 -13.98
N ILE A 23 -5.33 -3.19 -13.95
CA ILE A 23 -6.50 -3.45 -13.07
C ILE A 23 -7.21 -4.72 -13.50
N SER A 24 -7.45 -4.91 -14.80
CA SER A 24 -8.13 -6.11 -15.31
C SER A 24 -7.36 -7.37 -14.96
N MET A 25 -6.03 -7.34 -15.02
CA MET A 25 -5.21 -8.49 -14.61
C MET A 25 -5.35 -8.82 -13.12
N TRP A 26 -5.39 -7.81 -12.25
CA TRP A 26 -5.66 -8.02 -10.83
C TRP A 26 -7.02 -8.69 -10.61
N LEU A 27 -8.07 -8.18 -11.26
CA LEU A 27 -9.41 -8.75 -11.17
C LEU A 27 -9.46 -10.18 -11.73
N CYS A 28 -8.77 -10.46 -12.83
CA CYS A 28 -8.67 -11.82 -13.37
C CYS A 28 -7.96 -12.77 -12.40
N ALA A 29 -6.87 -12.33 -11.76
CA ALA A 29 -6.15 -13.15 -10.78
C ALA A 29 -7.04 -13.50 -9.57
N LEU A 30 -7.87 -12.57 -9.11
CA LEU A 30 -8.82 -12.80 -8.01
C LEU A 30 -9.97 -13.75 -8.39
N ASN A 31 -10.37 -13.76 -9.66
CA ASN A 31 -11.43 -14.61 -10.18
C ASN A 31 -10.93 -15.96 -10.72
N ASP A 32 -9.61 -16.20 -10.72
CA ASP A 32 -9.05 -17.44 -11.23
C ASP A 32 -9.36 -18.60 -10.26
N ASN A 33 -10.36 -19.40 -10.63
CA ASN A 33 -10.82 -20.57 -9.88
C ASN A 33 -10.05 -21.85 -10.24
N ASN A 34 -8.88 -21.75 -10.86
CA ASN A 34 -8.04 -22.90 -11.26
C ASN A 34 -7.50 -23.76 -10.09
N GLY A 35 -7.93 -23.50 -8.85
CA GLY A 35 -7.82 -24.44 -7.73
C GLY A 35 -6.66 -24.20 -6.76
N GLU A 36 -5.74 -23.26 -7.05
CA GLU A 36 -4.67 -22.90 -6.12
C GLU A 36 -5.01 -21.66 -5.26
N ASN A 37 -5.89 -20.77 -5.73
CA ASN A 37 -6.22 -19.47 -5.11
C ASN A 37 -4.99 -18.64 -4.67
N ASP A 38 -3.78 -18.99 -5.10
CA ASP A 38 -2.52 -18.48 -4.57
C ASP A 38 -1.99 -17.31 -5.40
N LEU A 39 -2.04 -16.12 -4.81
CA LEU A 39 -1.51 -14.88 -5.39
C LEU A 39 -0.06 -14.63 -5.00
N SER A 40 0.58 -15.51 -4.23
CA SER A 40 1.89 -15.27 -3.62
C SER A 40 2.99 -14.91 -4.63
N ASN A 41 2.88 -15.39 -5.87
CA ASN A 41 3.86 -15.08 -6.92
C ASN A 41 3.80 -13.61 -7.37
N TYR A 42 2.63 -12.98 -7.35
CA TYR A 42 2.50 -11.55 -7.67
C TYR A 42 3.13 -10.67 -6.60
N PHE A 43 3.14 -11.12 -5.34
CA PHE A 43 3.74 -10.38 -4.22
C PHE A 43 5.20 -10.75 -3.98
N LYS A 44 5.91 -11.22 -5.02
CA LYS A 44 7.35 -11.47 -4.99
C LYS A 44 8.05 -10.67 -6.07
N LYS A 45 9.20 -10.12 -5.73
CA LYS A 45 10.14 -9.52 -6.67
C LYS A 45 11.52 -10.10 -6.40
N ASN A 46 12.16 -10.67 -7.43
CA ASN A 46 13.43 -11.39 -7.28
C ASN A 46 13.40 -12.47 -6.17
N CYS A 47 12.29 -13.21 -6.07
CA CYS A 47 12.03 -14.22 -5.02
C CYS A 47 11.87 -13.69 -3.58
N GLU A 48 11.95 -12.38 -3.37
CA GLU A 48 11.70 -11.76 -2.06
C GLU A 48 10.27 -11.22 -1.97
N PRO A 49 9.61 -11.33 -0.81
CA PRO A 49 8.28 -10.76 -0.61
C PRO A 49 8.28 -9.23 -0.79
N THR A 50 7.27 -8.74 -1.50
CA THR A 50 6.97 -7.31 -1.56
C THR A 50 6.46 -6.85 -0.20
N THR A 51 7.12 -5.84 0.36
CA THR A 51 6.79 -5.31 1.69
C THR A 51 6.09 -3.97 1.61
N ALA A 52 6.40 -3.18 0.58
CA ALA A 52 5.84 -1.87 0.36
C ALA A 52 5.90 -1.48 -1.12
N ILE A 53 5.16 -0.41 -1.45
CA ILE A 53 5.18 0.26 -2.74
C ILE A 53 5.65 1.71 -2.52
N LEU A 54 6.69 2.13 -3.23
CA LEU A 54 7.22 3.49 -3.13
C LEU A 54 6.70 4.39 -4.25
N PHE A 55 6.46 5.64 -3.89
CA PHE A 55 6.13 6.73 -4.81
C PHE A 55 7.11 7.89 -4.63
N ASN A 56 7.60 8.42 -5.74
CA ASN A 56 8.42 9.62 -5.78
C ASN A 56 7.63 10.83 -5.21
N LEU A 57 8.29 11.70 -4.44
CA LEU A 57 7.64 12.87 -3.84
C LEU A 57 7.05 13.84 -4.87
N ASP A 58 7.71 14.08 -6.00
CA ASP A 58 7.18 14.91 -7.07
C ASP A 58 5.91 14.30 -7.67
N ALA A 59 5.82 12.98 -7.76
CA ALA A 59 4.57 12.28 -8.12
C ALA A 59 3.43 12.70 -7.17
N ILE A 60 3.70 12.68 -5.86
CA ILE A 60 2.75 13.09 -4.83
C ILE A 60 2.42 14.58 -4.95
N LYS A 61 3.41 15.46 -5.13
CA LYS A 61 3.18 16.89 -5.30
C LYS A 61 2.27 17.17 -6.49
N TYR A 62 2.49 16.55 -7.64
CA TYR A 62 1.62 16.71 -8.81
C TYR A 62 0.22 16.13 -8.56
N LEU A 63 0.15 14.97 -7.91
CA LEU A 63 -1.11 14.33 -7.53
C LEU A 63 -1.99 15.26 -6.68
N VAL A 64 -1.44 15.82 -5.59
CA VAL A 64 -2.21 16.63 -4.63
C VAL A 64 -2.43 18.08 -5.08
N SER A 65 -1.62 18.58 -6.02
CA SER A 65 -1.79 19.92 -6.62
C SER A 65 -2.71 19.95 -7.84
N SER A 66 -3.22 18.79 -8.28
CA SER A 66 -4.17 18.72 -9.39
C SER A 66 -5.51 19.37 -9.00
N GLU A 67 -6.08 20.15 -9.93
CA GLU A 67 -7.30 20.91 -9.66
C GLU A 67 -8.50 19.99 -9.41
N GLY A 68 -9.30 20.31 -8.39
CA GLY A 68 -10.56 19.62 -8.10
C GLY A 68 -10.41 18.23 -7.49
N VAL A 69 -9.20 17.82 -7.08
CA VAL A 69 -9.01 16.58 -6.31
C VAL A 69 -9.58 16.75 -4.90
N VAL A 70 -10.50 15.86 -4.53
CA VAL A 70 -11.07 15.78 -3.17
C VAL A 70 -10.63 14.52 -2.42
N ALA A 71 -10.23 13.48 -3.17
CA ALA A 71 -9.76 12.22 -2.61
C ALA A 71 -8.69 11.59 -3.52
N ILE A 72 -7.83 10.76 -2.94
CA ILE A 72 -6.82 9.97 -3.63
C ILE A 72 -7.27 8.51 -3.66
N LYS A 73 -7.35 7.91 -4.84
CA LYS A 73 -7.59 6.48 -5.02
C LYS A 73 -6.27 5.74 -5.16
N ALA A 74 -6.11 4.69 -4.38
CA ALA A 74 -5.04 3.70 -4.49
C ALA A 74 -5.63 2.39 -5.03
N LYS A 75 -5.54 2.17 -6.35
CA LYS A 75 -6.07 0.98 -6.99
C LYS A 75 -5.02 -0.12 -7.09
N PHE A 76 -5.43 -1.35 -6.79
CA PHE A 76 -4.60 -2.55 -6.88
C PHE A 76 -4.50 -3.04 -8.30
N CYS A 77 -3.30 -3.38 -8.73
CA CYS A 77 -3.04 -3.80 -10.09
C CYS A 77 -1.95 -4.87 -10.14
N ILE A 78 -1.87 -5.57 -11.26
CA ILE A 78 -0.71 -6.40 -11.60
C ILE A 78 0.05 -5.70 -12.72
N ASP A 79 1.25 -5.20 -12.40
CA ASP A 79 2.19 -4.67 -13.38
C ASP A 79 2.85 -5.84 -14.11
N ASN A 80 2.55 -5.97 -15.39
CA ASN A 80 3.02 -7.05 -16.26
C ASN A 80 4.03 -6.57 -17.32
N ARG A 81 4.61 -5.38 -17.14
CA ARG A 81 5.62 -4.85 -18.07
C ARG A 81 6.81 -5.79 -18.19
N ASP A 82 7.19 -6.43 -17.07
CA ASP A 82 7.98 -7.66 -17.10
C ASP A 82 7.04 -8.87 -17.16
N LYS A 83 6.88 -9.43 -18.35
CA LYS A 83 6.02 -10.60 -18.57
C LYS A 83 6.52 -11.86 -17.85
N ALA A 84 7.81 -11.94 -17.54
CA ALA A 84 8.38 -13.10 -16.85
C ALA A 84 8.11 -13.06 -15.34
N SER A 85 7.89 -11.87 -14.80
CA SER A 85 7.67 -11.65 -13.37
C SER A 85 6.59 -10.57 -13.15
N PRO A 86 5.31 -10.86 -13.46
CA PRO A 86 4.24 -9.93 -13.14
C PRO A 86 4.18 -9.70 -11.63
N THR A 87 4.04 -8.44 -11.21
CA THR A 87 4.08 -8.08 -9.79
C THR A 87 2.88 -7.27 -9.36
N PHE A 88 2.40 -7.51 -8.15
CA PHE A 88 1.42 -6.67 -7.49
C PHE A 88 1.98 -5.26 -7.34
N ASN A 89 1.15 -4.28 -7.62
CA ASN A 89 1.50 -2.88 -7.52
C ASN A 89 0.25 -2.04 -7.19
N ILE A 90 0.48 -0.75 -6.93
CA ILE A 90 -0.56 0.22 -6.61
C ILE A 90 -0.47 1.37 -7.61
N ILE A 91 -1.63 1.82 -8.08
CA ILE A 91 -1.77 3.02 -8.89
C ILE A 91 -2.45 4.10 -8.04
N LEU A 92 -1.82 5.27 -7.93
CA LEU A 92 -2.41 6.46 -7.29
C LEU A 92 -2.97 7.41 -8.34
N PHE A 93 -4.14 7.97 -8.07
CA PHE A 93 -4.71 9.08 -8.83
C PHE A 93 -5.74 9.85 -7.99
N GLY A 94 -5.87 11.15 -8.25
CA GLY A 94 -6.82 12.04 -7.62
C GLY A 94 -8.17 11.97 -8.32
N VAL A 95 -9.25 12.10 -7.55
CA VAL A 95 -10.62 12.14 -8.04
C VAL A 95 -11.40 13.35 -7.53
N ASP A 96 -12.42 13.76 -8.29
CA ASP A 96 -13.41 14.76 -7.89
C ASP A 96 -14.53 14.16 -7.01
N ASN A 97 -15.48 15.01 -6.59
CA ASN A 97 -16.68 14.61 -5.83
C ASN A 97 -17.58 13.58 -6.56
N ASN A 98 -17.41 13.41 -7.87
CA ASN A 98 -18.14 12.42 -8.67
C ASN A 98 -17.32 11.14 -8.88
N GLY A 99 -16.15 11.03 -8.26
CA GLY A 99 -15.23 9.90 -8.38
C GLY A 99 -14.50 9.82 -9.73
N ARG A 100 -14.53 10.88 -10.54
CA ARG A 100 -13.83 10.96 -11.84
C ARG A 100 -12.38 11.35 -11.62
N ALA A 101 -11.47 10.69 -12.35
CA ALA A 101 -10.04 11.02 -12.28
C ALA A 101 -9.78 12.45 -12.77
N THR A 102 -9.08 13.24 -11.95
CA THR A 102 -8.67 14.62 -12.25
C THR A 102 -7.15 14.79 -12.34
N SER A 103 -6.37 13.78 -11.95
CA SER A 103 -4.92 13.73 -12.13
C SER A 103 -4.49 12.64 -13.14
N ALA A 104 -3.19 12.58 -13.43
CA ALA A 104 -2.60 11.42 -14.09
C ALA A 104 -2.60 10.17 -13.18
N TYR A 105 -2.31 9.01 -13.76
CA TYR A 105 -2.13 7.74 -13.05
C TYR A 105 -0.65 7.53 -12.73
N TYR A 106 -0.33 7.47 -11.44
CA TYR A 106 1.02 7.25 -10.93
C TYR A 106 1.15 5.80 -10.50
N LEU A 107 2.03 5.05 -11.15
CA LEU A 107 2.31 3.65 -10.81
C LEU A 107 3.45 3.57 -9.80
N GLY A 108 3.24 2.82 -8.73
CA GLY A 108 4.23 2.66 -7.69
C GLY A 108 5.45 1.84 -8.10
N THR A 109 6.45 1.80 -7.23
CA THR A 109 7.63 0.93 -7.37
C THR A 109 7.63 -0.10 -6.25
N PRO A 110 7.39 -1.39 -6.53
CA PRO A 110 7.42 -2.42 -5.50
C PRO A 110 8.82 -2.58 -4.91
N THR A 111 8.88 -2.62 -3.58
CA THR A 111 10.10 -2.83 -2.81
C THR A 111 10.04 -4.08 -1.98
N THR A 112 11.21 -4.71 -1.85
CA THR A 112 11.47 -5.85 -0.99
C THR A 112 12.42 -5.44 0.11
N ASN A 113 12.20 -6.00 1.30
CA ASN A 113 13.10 -5.88 2.45
C ASN A 113 13.47 -7.28 2.94
N SER A 114 14.74 -7.46 3.32
CA SER A 114 15.16 -8.71 3.93
C SER A 114 14.61 -8.81 5.35
N TYR A 115 14.21 -10.03 5.75
CA TYR A 115 13.63 -10.31 7.06
C TYR A 115 14.49 -9.87 8.26
N SER A 116 15.80 -9.63 8.07
CA SER A 116 16.70 -9.19 9.14
C SER A 116 16.41 -7.76 9.64
N THR A 117 15.82 -6.89 8.82
CA THR A 117 15.37 -5.54 9.27
C THR A 117 14.08 -5.58 10.08
N LEU A 118 13.39 -6.72 10.13
CA LEU A 118 12.09 -6.88 10.79
C LEU A 118 12.18 -7.18 12.29
N ALA A 119 13.34 -7.69 12.74
CA ALA A 119 13.63 -7.88 14.16
C ALA A 119 13.70 -6.53 14.93
N GLU A 120 13.77 -5.42 14.20
CA GLU A 120 13.86 -4.05 14.74
C GLU A 120 12.51 -3.33 14.80
N ILE A 121 11.39 -3.97 14.41
CA ILE A 121 10.05 -3.50 14.77
C ILE A 121 9.87 -3.77 16.27
N GLN A 122 10.54 -2.96 17.09
CA GLN A 122 10.42 -3.00 18.54
C GLN A 122 8.99 -2.63 18.93
N GLU A 123 8.45 -3.36 19.90
CA GLU A 123 7.27 -2.91 20.63
C GLU A 123 7.68 -1.63 21.37
N PHE A 124 7.36 -0.47 20.80
CA PHE A 124 7.76 0.82 21.35
C PHE A 124 6.98 1.06 22.66
N PRO A 125 7.65 1.16 23.83
CA PRO A 125 6.99 1.33 25.13
C PRO A 125 6.24 2.67 25.27
N HIS A 126 6.38 3.57 24.29
CA HIS A 126 5.74 4.89 24.23
C HIS A 126 5.03 5.17 22.89
N SER A 127 4.69 4.14 22.11
CA SER A 127 3.94 4.33 20.87
C SER A 127 2.49 4.75 21.13
N THR A 128 1.95 5.59 20.25
CA THR A 128 0.50 5.82 20.19
C THR A 128 -0.19 4.54 19.73
N ILE A 129 -1.46 4.36 20.11
CA ILE A 129 -2.26 3.19 19.69
C ILE A 129 -2.22 2.97 18.16
N PRO A 130 -2.38 4.03 17.32
CA PRO A 130 -2.25 3.87 15.86
C PRO A 130 -0.91 3.31 15.40
N SER A 131 0.21 3.79 15.94
CA SER A 131 1.55 3.30 15.56
C SER A 131 1.74 1.84 15.93
N ALA A 132 1.27 1.42 17.11
CA ALA A 132 1.35 0.03 17.55
C ALA A 132 0.50 -0.90 16.66
N LEU A 133 -0.69 -0.46 16.26
CA LEU A 133 -1.57 -1.21 15.35
C LEU A 133 -0.96 -1.34 13.95
N ALA A 134 -0.48 -0.24 13.36
CA ALA A 134 0.17 -0.25 12.06
C ALA A 134 1.38 -1.19 12.03
N ALA A 135 2.24 -1.12 13.07
CA ALA A 135 3.37 -2.02 13.23
C ALA A 135 2.95 -3.49 13.31
N SER A 136 1.88 -3.78 14.08
CA SER A 136 1.31 -5.12 14.18
C SER A 136 0.80 -5.65 12.83
N TRP A 137 0.09 -4.84 12.06
CA TRP A 137 -0.47 -5.25 10.78
C TRP A 137 0.60 -5.50 9.71
N ILE A 138 1.63 -4.66 9.68
CA ILE A 138 2.78 -4.85 8.78
C ILE A 138 3.55 -6.11 9.20
N LYS A 139 3.75 -6.32 10.51
CA LYS A 139 4.34 -7.55 11.05
C LYS A 139 3.54 -8.78 10.64
N ASN A 140 2.21 -8.72 10.64
CA ASN A 140 1.35 -9.82 10.20
C ASN A 140 1.53 -10.12 8.72
N TRP A 141 1.59 -9.10 7.86
CA TRP A 141 1.88 -9.27 6.43
C TRP A 141 3.23 -9.97 6.21
N LEU A 142 4.26 -9.50 6.90
CA LEU A 142 5.62 -10.02 6.73
C LEU A 142 5.79 -11.45 7.24
N HIS A 143 5.12 -11.81 8.34
CA HIS A 143 5.15 -13.17 8.86
C HIS A 143 4.14 -14.10 8.19
N ASN A 144 3.37 -13.61 7.21
CA ASN A 144 2.45 -14.44 6.45
C ASN A 144 3.22 -15.40 5.53
N LYS A 145 3.59 -16.56 6.07
CA LYS A 145 4.31 -17.63 5.34
C LYS A 145 3.37 -18.48 4.49
N THR A 146 2.08 -18.40 4.74
CA THR A 146 1.12 -19.43 4.34
C THR A 146 -0.13 -18.77 3.80
N TYR A 147 -0.08 -18.41 2.50
CA TYR A 147 -1.23 -18.03 1.67
C TYR A 147 -1.54 -16.54 1.60
N ILE A 148 -1.05 -15.89 0.53
CA ILE A 148 -1.70 -14.70 -0.03
C ILE A 148 -2.77 -15.22 -0.98
N VAL A 149 -3.95 -15.54 -0.43
CA VAL A 149 -5.05 -16.12 -1.21
C VAL A 149 -6.17 -15.13 -1.46
N ASN A 150 -6.96 -15.39 -2.50
CA ASN A 150 -8.08 -14.56 -2.94
C ASN A 150 -9.03 -14.16 -1.79
N GLU A 151 -9.27 -15.03 -0.81
CA GLU A 151 -10.15 -14.77 0.33
C GLU A 151 -9.66 -13.64 1.24
N LYS A 152 -8.35 -13.34 1.25
CA LYS A 152 -7.79 -12.19 2.01
C LYS A 152 -8.11 -10.85 1.35
N PHE A 153 -8.50 -10.89 0.08
CA PHE A 153 -8.93 -9.76 -0.72
C PHE A 153 -10.44 -9.80 -0.99
N SER A 154 -11.21 -10.68 -0.34
CA SER A 154 -12.67 -10.69 -0.50
C SER A 154 -13.37 -9.97 0.65
N THR A 155 -14.41 -9.23 0.29
CA THR A 155 -15.38 -8.59 1.18
C THR A 155 -16.75 -9.19 0.91
N VAL A 156 -17.77 -8.79 1.69
CA VAL A 156 -19.16 -9.20 1.43
C VAL A 156 -19.74 -8.60 0.14
N TYR A 157 -19.07 -7.62 -0.46
CA TYR A 157 -19.51 -6.91 -1.66
C TYR A 157 -18.71 -7.28 -2.92
N GLY A 158 -17.66 -8.09 -2.77
CA GLY A 158 -16.82 -8.52 -3.88
C GLY A 158 -15.35 -8.53 -3.50
N TYR A 159 -14.51 -8.27 -4.49
CA TYR A 159 -13.07 -8.24 -4.31
C TYR A 159 -12.56 -6.84 -3.98
N LEU A 160 -11.54 -6.76 -3.15
CA LEU A 160 -10.85 -5.54 -2.78
C LEU A 160 -10.03 -5.05 -3.99
N GLU A 161 -10.51 -3.97 -4.58
CA GLU A 161 -9.86 -3.35 -5.74
C GLU A 161 -8.86 -2.25 -5.36
N GLY A 162 -8.83 -1.86 -4.09
CA GLY A 162 -8.02 -0.76 -3.59
C GLY A 162 -8.71 0.06 -2.50
N TYR A 163 -8.14 1.23 -2.24
CA TYR A 163 -8.56 2.14 -1.18
C TYR A 163 -8.81 3.56 -1.72
N THR A 164 -9.66 4.31 -1.03
CA THR A 164 -9.86 5.74 -1.27
C THR A 164 -9.54 6.48 0.01
N PHE A 165 -8.67 7.48 -0.08
CA PHE A 165 -8.26 8.34 1.02
C PHE A 165 -8.82 9.73 0.77
N GLU A 166 -9.47 10.32 1.77
CA GLU A 166 -9.81 11.75 1.71
C GLU A 166 -8.53 12.58 1.58
N MET A 167 -8.60 13.73 0.91
CA MET A 167 -7.39 14.50 0.60
C MET A 167 -6.61 14.91 1.85
N MET A 168 -7.30 15.43 2.88
CA MET A 168 -6.65 15.92 4.10
C MET A 168 -5.97 14.78 4.85
N ASP A 169 -6.68 13.67 5.00
CA ASP A 169 -6.20 12.43 5.59
C ASP A 169 -4.95 11.87 4.86
N PHE A 170 -4.95 11.91 3.53
CA PHE A 170 -3.79 11.52 2.72
C PHE A 170 -2.60 12.47 2.93
N LEU A 171 -2.85 13.79 2.97
CA LEU A 171 -1.80 14.79 3.18
C LEU A 171 -1.16 14.65 4.55
N ASP A 172 -1.96 14.46 5.60
CA ASP A 172 -1.48 14.27 6.97
C ASP A 172 -0.56 13.03 7.09
N ALA A 173 -0.83 11.99 6.31
CA ALA A 173 -0.02 10.77 6.28
C ALA A 173 1.33 10.94 5.55
N VAL A 174 1.38 11.83 4.55
CA VAL A 174 2.52 11.97 3.64
C VAL A 174 3.46 13.09 4.09
N PHE A 175 2.89 14.19 4.57
CA PHE A 175 3.57 15.43 4.90
C PHE A 175 3.48 15.70 6.41
N ASP A 176 4.37 15.06 7.16
CA ASP A 176 4.57 15.43 8.57
C ASP A 176 5.34 16.77 8.67
N GLU A 177 5.06 17.53 9.72
CA GLU A 177 5.70 18.82 10.02
C GLU A 177 7.01 18.60 10.82
N PRO A 178 8.13 19.21 10.40
CA PRO A 178 8.36 19.91 9.13
C PRO A 178 8.63 18.92 7.99
N LEU A 179 8.18 19.22 6.76
CA LEU A 179 8.32 18.40 5.54
C LEU A 179 9.75 17.84 5.35
N LYS A 180 10.03 16.65 5.87
CA LYS A 180 11.29 15.93 5.64
C LYS A 180 11.15 14.77 4.67
N SER A 181 9.91 14.40 4.31
CA SER A 181 9.62 13.30 3.40
C SER A 181 10.16 13.57 1.98
N ASN A 182 10.93 12.63 1.44
CA ASN A 182 11.42 12.60 0.06
C ASN A 182 10.72 11.54 -0.81
N ALA A 183 9.87 10.70 -0.21
CA ALA A 183 9.02 9.74 -0.91
C ALA A 183 7.80 9.39 -0.03
N LEU A 184 6.78 8.82 -0.65
CA LEU A 184 5.69 8.12 0.03
C LEU A 184 5.97 6.61 -0.01
N CYS A 185 5.93 5.97 1.15
CA CYS A 185 5.95 4.53 1.32
C CYS A 185 4.54 4.04 1.65
N VAL A 186 4.02 3.11 0.85
CA VAL A 186 2.76 2.42 1.10
C VAL A 186 3.08 0.99 1.51
N HIS A 187 3.10 0.73 2.81
CA HIS A 187 3.35 -0.62 3.35
C HIS A 187 2.15 -1.51 3.15
N LEU A 188 2.42 -2.77 2.80
CA LEU A 188 1.40 -3.81 2.74
C LEU A 188 1.19 -4.37 4.14
N ALA A 189 -0.06 -4.54 4.54
CA ALA A 189 -0.43 -4.88 5.90
C ALA A 189 -1.55 -5.92 5.95
N LEU A 190 -1.60 -6.72 7.01
CA LEU A 190 -2.73 -7.62 7.31
C LEU A 190 -3.38 -7.20 8.62
N HIS A 191 -4.59 -6.66 8.50
CA HIS A 191 -5.41 -6.33 9.65
C HIS A 191 -6.12 -7.59 10.16
N GLU A 192 -5.81 -7.97 11.40
CA GLU A 192 -6.41 -9.09 12.11
C GLU A 192 -7.66 -8.61 12.89
N PHE A 193 -8.80 -9.26 12.68
CA PHE A 193 -10.05 -8.91 13.35
C PHE A 193 -10.97 -10.12 13.56
N TYR A 194 -11.96 -9.98 14.44
CA TYR A 194 -12.98 -10.99 14.67
C TYR A 194 -14.22 -10.69 13.83
N LYS A 195 -14.62 -11.62 12.95
CA LYS A 195 -15.89 -11.51 12.21
C LYS A 195 -17.07 -11.74 13.16
N PRO A 196 -18.22 -11.06 12.99
CA PRO A 196 -19.44 -11.43 13.68
C PRO A 196 -19.95 -12.79 13.16
N GLY A 197 -20.51 -13.62 14.04
CA GLY A 197 -21.21 -14.86 13.65
C GLY A 197 -20.33 -16.08 13.35
N ILE A 198 -19.04 -16.08 13.73
CA ILE A 198 -18.17 -17.26 13.68
C ILE A 198 -18.47 -18.23 14.83
N ALA A 199 -18.40 -19.53 14.54
CA ALA A 199 -18.68 -20.59 15.51
C ALA A 199 -17.57 -20.72 16.57
N ASP A 200 -16.33 -20.38 16.21
CA ASP A 200 -15.20 -20.34 17.14
C ASP A 200 -14.80 -18.88 17.39
N ILE A 201 -14.90 -18.46 18.65
CA ILE A 201 -14.52 -17.12 19.10
C ILE A 201 -13.02 -16.85 18.97
N ASN A 202 -12.20 -17.89 18.79
CA ASN A 202 -10.76 -17.76 18.59
C ASN A 202 -10.36 -17.71 17.11
N ASP A 203 -11.31 -17.89 16.19
CA ASP A 203 -11.02 -17.87 14.75
C ASP A 203 -10.89 -16.43 14.25
N LYS A 204 -9.64 -15.97 14.17
CA LYS A 204 -9.33 -14.62 13.70
C LYS A 204 -9.32 -14.58 12.18
N THR A 205 -9.99 -13.58 11.62
CA THR A 205 -9.94 -13.28 10.19
C THR A 205 -8.91 -12.18 9.92
N PHE A 206 -8.44 -12.12 8.67
CA PHE A 206 -7.57 -11.06 8.20
C PHE A 206 -8.15 -10.40 6.97
N THR A 207 -7.90 -9.10 6.82
CA THR A 207 -8.10 -8.36 5.57
C THR A 207 -6.82 -7.63 5.19
N PHE A 208 -6.56 -7.56 3.88
CA PHE A 208 -5.41 -6.84 3.34
C PHE A 208 -5.60 -5.33 3.48
N GLY A 209 -4.63 -4.62 4.04
CA GLY A 209 -4.63 -3.17 4.25
C GLY A 209 -3.37 -2.49 3.74
N LEU A 210 -3.40 -1.15 3.72
CA LEU A 210 -2.28 -0.29 3.34
C LEU A 210 -1.94 0.67 4.47
N VAL A 211 -0.68 0.77 4.88
CA VAL A 211 -0.21 1.84 5.80
C VAL A 211 0.60 2.86 5.01
N LEU A 212 0.19 4.12 5.07
CA LEU A 212 0.87 5.23 4.39
C LEU A 212 1.89 5.87 5.32
N GLN A 213 3.08 6.15 4.80
CA GLN A 213 4.16 6.80 5.53
C GLN A 213 5.02 7.67 4.60
N GLY A 214 5.17 8.94 4.91
CA GLY A 214 6.24 9.77 4.35
C GLY A 214 7.62 9.32 4.84
N ILE A 215 8.60 9.16 3.93
CA ILE A 215 9.97 8.72 4.28
C ILE A 215 11.03 9.68 3.75
N GLU A 216 12.05 9.99 4.56
CA GLU A 216 13.14 10.91 4.18
C GLU A 216 14.16 10.30 3.23
N ASN A 217 14.38 8.99 3.28
CA ASN A 217 15.33 8.32 2.42
C ASN A 217 14.68 7.07 1.79
N PRO A 218 14.38 7.08 0.48
CA PRO A 218 13.80 5.92 -0.19
C PRO A 218 14.71 4.68 -0.18
N GLU A 219 16.02 4.86 0.03
CA GLU A 219 16.95 3.74 0.22
C GLU A 219 16.86 3.13 1.62
N ASN A 220 16.42 3.92 2.61
CA ASN A 220 16.18 3.43 3.97
C ASN A 220 14.74 2.93 4.06
N LYS A 221 14.51 1.79 3.39
CA LYS A 221 13.21 1.17 3.12
C LYS A 221 12.39 0.80 4.37
N PHE A 222 12.97 0.94 5.55
CA PHE A 222 12.29 0.80 6.82
C PHE A 222 12.92 1.79 7.81
N THR A 223 12.30 2.95 8.00
CA THR A 223 12.57 3.75 9.20
C THR A 223 11.65 3.19 10.29
N PRO A 224 12.21 2.74 11.43
CA PRO A 224 11.38 2.23 12.53
C PRO A 224 10.31 3.26 12.87
N PHE A 225 9.10 2.78 13.17
CA PHE A 225 7.96 3.64 13.46
C PHE A 225 8.24 4.47 14.71
N ASN A 226 8.85 5.65 14.55
CA ASN A 226 9.07 6.55 15.66
C ASN A 226 7.71 7.10 16.12
N SER A 227 7.53 7.29 17.42
CA SER A 227 6.28 7.79 18.04
C SER A 227 5.83 9.15 17.50
N ASP A 228 6.71 9.85 16.79
CA ASP A 228 6.49 11.19 16.27
C ASP A 228 5.99 11.20 14.82
N ASN A 229 6.11 10.09 14.09
CA ASN A 229 5.61 10.01 12.72
C ASN A 229 4.10 9.74 12.73
N LEU A 230 3.31 10.65 12.17
CA LEU A 230 1.87 10.49 12.03
C LEU A 230 1.56 9.34 11.05
N TYR A 231 0.75 8.40 11.53
CA TYR A 231 0.24 7.28 10.74
C TYR A 231 -1.21 7.54 10.37
N TYR A 232 -1.56 7.16 9.15
CA TYR A 232 -2.96 7.02 8.80
C TYR A 232 -3.49 5.67 9.26
N ASP A 233 -4.45 5.71 10.17
CA ASP A 233 -5.24 4.54 10.56
C ASP A 233 -6.18 4.15 9.41
N ILE A 234 -5.96 2.95 8.89
CA ILE A 234 -6.76 2.31 7.84
C ILE A 234 -8.15 1.91 8.35
N SER A 235 -8.56 2.30 9.56
CA SER A 235 -9.92 2.15 10.06
C SER A 235 -10.93 3.08 9.36
N ALA A 236 -10.47 4.12 8.67
CA ALA A 236 -11.32 5.06 7.93
C ALA A 236 -10.77 5.34 6.50
N PRO A 237 -11.22 4.64 5.47
CA PRO A 237 -12.25 3.64 5.53
C PRO A 237 -11.61 2.25 5.57
N SER A 238 -11.80 1.57 6.71
CA SER A 238 -11.96 0.11 6.74
C SER A 238 -12.78 -0.24 5.51
N PRO A 239 -12.30 -1.11 4.60
CA PRO A 239 -12.76 -1.17 3.20
C PRO A 239 -14.25 -0.86 3.14
N PRO A 240 -14.61 0.39 2.77
CA PRO A 240 -15.99 0.80 2.84
C PRO A 240 -16.60 0.15 1.61
N TYR A 241 -17.42 -0.87 1.82
CA TYR A 241 -18.26 -1.42 0.76
C TYR A 241 -17.44 -2.03 -0.40
#